data_AF-A0A946E605-F1
#
_entry.id   AF-A0A946E605-F1
#
_cell.length_a   1.000
_cell.length_b   1.000
_cell.length_c   1.000
_cell.angle_alpha   90.00
_cell.angle_beta   90.00
_cell.angle_gamma   90.00
#
_symmetry.space_group_name_H-M   'P 1'
#
loop_
_entity.id
_entity.type
_entity.pdbx_description
1 polymer ?
#
loop_
_entity_poly.entity_id
_entity_poly.type
_entity_poly.pdbx_seq_one_letter_code
_entity_poly.pdbx_strand_id
1 'polypeptide(L)'
;MANREEIIEALKKVTEPELKKDIVSLKLIKDLQIGDNEIALTVLVNNPALHYKKRMQEAVEFSIARALGKEWKVKCGIEPLPREKPAKKRVLPDVKNIVAIASGKGGVGKSTITANLAVGLAKKGFKVGLIDADIYGPSAHIMLDCVNERPT
;
A
#
# COMPACT_ATOMS: atom_id res chain seq x y z
N MET A 1 -37.37 15.57 -8.02
CA MET A 1 -36.18 14.74 -8.26
C MET A 1 -34.96 15.58 -7.91
N ALA A 2 -34.09 15.12 -7.02
CA ALA A 2 -32.84 15.84 -6.75
C ALA A 2 -31.96 15.85 -8.01
N ASN A 3 -31.49 17.03 -8.40
CA ASN A 3 -30.63 17.13 -9.57
C ASN A 3 -29.20 16.73 -9.19
N ARG A 4 -28.52 15.95 -10.04
CA ARG A 4 -27.16 15.48 -9.79
C ARG A 4 -26.18 16.64 -9.62
N GLU A 5 -26.41 17.73 -10.35
CA GLU A 5 -25.59 18.94 -10.30
C GLU A 5 -25.65 19.63 -8.93
N GLU A 6 -26.83 19.70 -8.31
CA GLU A 6 -27.03 20.28 -6.98
C GLU A 6 -26.29 19.45 -5.91
N ILE A 7 -26.31 18.12 -6.03
CA ILE A 7 -25.57 17.23 -5.13
C ILE A 7 -24.06 17.44 -5.28
N ILE A 8 -23.56 17.56 -6.52
CA ILE A 8 -22.15 17.82 -6.76
C ILE A 8 -21.74 19.17 -6.18
N GLU A 9 -22.57 20.20 -6.33
CA GLU A 9 -22.31 21.52 -5.77
C GLU A 9 -22.32 21.53 -4.23
N ALA A 10 -23.23 20.77 -3.62
CA ALA A 10 -23.22 20.54 -2.18
C ALA A 10 -21.92 19.83 -1.73
N LEU A 11 -21.50 18.79 -2.44
CA LEU A 11 -20.30 18.02 -2.10
C LEU A 11 -19.00 18.80 -2.32
N LYS A 12 -18.97 19.80 -3.22
CA LYS A 12 -17.81 20.72 -3.38
C LYS A 12 -17.50 21.52 -2.11
N LYS A 13 -18.46 21.70 -1.20
CA LYS A 13 -18.24 22.40 0.09
C LYS A 13 -17.55 21.51 1.13
N VAL A 14 -17.43 20.20 0.87
CA VAL A 14 -16.78 19.26 1.77
C VAL A 14 -15.30 19.18 1.42
N THR A 15 -14.48 19.75 2.30
CA THR A 15 -13.02 19.76 2.18
C THR A 15 -12.41 18.52 2.82
N GLU A 16 -11.43 17.92 2.14
CA GLU A 16 -10.59 16.87 2.69
C GLU A 16 -9.55 17.50 3.65
N PRO A 17 -9.54 17.15 4.96
CA PRO A 17 -8.68 17.78 5.97
C PRO A 17 -7.15 17.74 5.71
N GLU A 18 -6.64 16.65 5.14
CA GLU A 18 -5.21 16.43 4.87
C GLU A 18 -4.79 17.04 3.52
N LEU A 19 -5.61 16.87 2.48
CA LEU A 19 -5.33 17.35 1.13
C LEU A 19 -5.75 18.80 0.90
N LYS A 20 -6.51 19.38 1.86
CA LYS A 20 -6.99 20.79 1.88
C LYS A 20 -7.71 21.22 0.60
N LYS A 21 -8.29 20.27 -0.13
CA LYS A 21 -9.06 20.46 -1.36
C LYS A 21 -10.40 19.75 -1.24
N ASP A 22 -11.37 20.15 -2.04
CA ASP A 22 -12.69 19.56 -2.00
C ASP A 22 -12.71 18.13 -2.58
N ILE A 23 -13.59 17.30 -2.04
CA ILE A 23 -13.71 15.88 -2.40
C ILE A 23 -14.12 15.67 -3.87
N VAL A 24 -14.75 16.67 -4.51
CA VAL A 24 -15.16 16.61 -5.92
C VAL A 24 -13.97 16.86 -6.84
N SER A 25 -13.20 17.93 -6.61
CA SER A 25 -11.99 18.25 -7.37
C SER A 25 -10.92 17.16 -7.27
N LEU A 26 -10.84 16.50 -6.11
CA LEU A 26 -9.94 15.37 -5.88
C LEU A 26 -10.47 14.05 -6.47
N LYS A 27 -11.67 14.03 -7.09
CA LYS A 27 -12.33 12.84 -7.64
C LYS A 27 -12.45 11.69 -6.63
N LEU A 28 -12.75 12.02 -5.38
CA LEU A 28 -12.82 11.05 -4.27
C LEU A 28 -14.20 10.40 -4.11
N ILE A 29 -15.18 10.79 -4.91
CA ILE A 29 -16.54 10.24 -4.84
C ILE A 29 -16.68 9.07 -5.80
N LYS A 30 -17.15 7.94 -5.29
CA LYS A 30 -17.50 6.72 -6.04
C LYS A 30 -18.97 6.38 -5.83
N ASP A 31 -19.52 5.66 -6.82
CA ASP A 31 -20.83 5.00 -6.74
C ASP A 31 -21.98 5.91 -6.28
N LEU A 32 -21.99 7.16 -6.76
CA LEU A 32 -23.08 8.09 -6.45
C LEU A 32 -24.38 7.60 -7.12
N GLN A 33 -25.32 7.13 -6.28
CA GLN A 33 -26.65 6.70 -6.65
C GLN A 33 -27.69 7.64 -6.02
N ILE A 34 -28.66 8.07 -6.81
CA ILE A 34 -29.73 8.99 -6.41
C ILE A 34 -31.04 8.23 -6.63
N GLY A 35 -31.72 7.87 -5.54
CA GLY A 35 -33.07 7.31 -5.57
C GLY A 35 -34.12 8.39 -5.37
N ASP A 36 -35.35 7.97 -5.09
CA ASP A 36 -36.49 8.90 -4.93
C ASP A 36 -36.42 9.72 -3.64
N ASN A 37 -35.85 9.16 -2.57
CA ASN A 37 -35.66 9.85 -1.28
C ASN A 37 -34.39 9.38 -0.52
N GLU A 38 -33.45 8.76 -1.22
CA GLU A 38 -32.19 8.26 -0.65
C GLU A 38 -31.03 8.55 -1.60
N ILE A 39 -29.91 9.02 -1.05
CA ILE A 39 -28.65 9.24 -1.76
C ILE A 39 -27.61 8.31 -1.16
N ALA A 40 -27.03 7.44 -1.98
CA ALA A 40 -25.94 6.57 -1.59
C ALA A 40 -24.66 7.00 -2.33
N LEU A 41 -23.56 7.13 -1.60
CA LEU A 41 -22.26 7.46 -2.18
C LEU A 41 -21.12 6.91 -1.32
N THR A 42 -19.97 6.68 -1.94
CA THR A 42 -18.75 6.27 -1.26
C THR A 42 -17.70 7.36 -1.41
N VAL A 43 -17.09 7.81 -0.30
CA VAL A 43 -15.97 8.75 -0.31
C VAL A 43 -14.66 8.01 -0.01
N LEU A 44 -13.68 8.22 -0.89
CA LEU A 44 -12.32 7.74 -0.73
C LEU A 44 -11.54 8.70 0.16
N VAL A 45 -10.94 8.19 1.24
CA VAL A 45 -10.15 8.98 2.19
C VAL A 45 -8.70 8.54 2.25
N ASN A 46 -7.77 9.48 2.45
CA ASN A 46 -6.35 9.15 2.56
C ASN A 46 -6.02 8.46 3.90
N ASN A 47 -6.75 8.83 4.96
CA ASN A 47 -6.54 8.35 6.31
C ASN A 47 -7.66 7.39 6.74
N PRO A 48 -7.34 6.10 7.02
CA PRO A 48 -8.34 5.10 7.37
C PRO A 48 -8.78 5.15 8.85
N ALA A 49 -8.28 6.08 9.66
CA ALA A 49 -8.60 6.17 11.09
C ALA A 49 -10.11 6.35 11.35
N LEU A 50 -10.63 5.70 12.40
CA LEU A 50 -12.07 5.65 12.69
C LEU A 50 -12.70 7.04 12.90
N HIS A 51 -12.01 7.94 13.63
CA HIS A 51 -12.47 9.31 13.85
C HIS A 51 -12.56 10.11 12.54
N TYR A 52 -11.68 9.80 11.58
CA TYR A 52 -11.69 10.43 10.26
C TYR A 52 -12.91 10.02 9.45
N LYS A 53 -13.25 8.72 9.48
CA LYS A 53 -14.44 8.18 8.81
C LYS A 53 -15.72 8.87 9.27
N LYS A 54 -15.94 8.93 10.60
CA LYS A 54 -17.13 9.56 11.18
C LYS A 54 -17.23 11.04 10.80
N ARG A 55 -16.13 11.79 10.93
CA ARG A 55 -16.09 13.21 10.59
C ARG A 55 -16.42 13.46 9.11
N MET A 56 -15.92 12.62 8.21
CA MET A 56 -16.21 12.74 6.78
C MET A 56 -17.65 12.38 6.45
N GLN A 57 -18.22 11.35 7.08
CA GLN A 57 -19.64 11.00 6.95
C GLN A 57 -20.53 12.16 7.39
N GLU A 58 -20.30 12.69 8.59
CA GLU A 58 -21.05 13.83 9.15
C GLU A 58 -20.96 15.07 8.25
N ALA A 59 -19.78 15.38 7.71
CA ALA A 59 -19.59 16.51 6.81
C ALA A 59 -20.37 16.36 5.49
N VAL A 60 -20.41 15.15 4.93
CA VAL A 60 -21.17 14.84 3.71
C VAL A 60 -22.67 14.92 3.98
N GLU A 61 -23.14 14.26 5.04
CA GLU A 61 -24.55 14.27 5.45
C GLU A 61 -25.03 15.70 5.71
N PHE A 62 -24.24 16.50 6.43
CA PHE A 62 -24.55 17.89 6.71
C PHE A 62 -24.63 18.75 5.44
N SER A 63 -23.68 18.57 4.51
CA SER A 63 -23.66 19.35 3.27
C SER A 63 -24.85 19.04 2.38
N ILE A 64 -25.22 17.76 2.26
CA ILE A 64 -26.39 17.32 1.49
C ILE A 64 -27.68 17.79 2.16
N ALA A 65 -27.83 17.63 3.47
CA ALA A 65 -29.01 18.07 4.20
C ALA A 65 -29.23 19.59 4.10
N ARG A 66 -28.14 20.37 4.00
CA ARG A 66 -28.21 21.82 3.80
C ARG A 66 -28.66 22.21 2.38
N ALA A 67 -28.35 21.40 1.37
CA ALA A 67 -28.69 21.69 -0.02
C ALA A 67 -30.09 21.21 -0.42
N LEU A 68 -30.46 19.99 0.00
CA LEU A 68 -31.67 19.30 -0.45
C LEU A 68 -32.75 19.20 0.65
N GLY A 69 -32.44 19.57 1.88
CA GLY A 69 -33.32 19.43 3.04
C GLY A 69 -33.14 18.10 3.79
N LYS A 70 -33.57 18.07 5.06
CA LYS A 70 -33.40 16.91 5.98
C LYS A 70 -34.24 15.68 5.63
N GLU A 71 -35.09 15.77 4.62
CA GLU A 71 -35.98 14.68 4.21
C GLU A 71 -35.24 13.58 3.44
N TRP A 72 -34.09 13.92 2.87
CA TRP A 72 -33.25 12.99 2.13
C TRP A 72 -32.40 12.12 3.06
N LYS A 73 -32.53 10.80 2.92
CA LYS A 73 -31.67 9.85 3.63
C LYS A 73 -30.33 9.73 2.92
N VAL A 74 -29.22 9.95 3.63
CA VAL A 74 -27.87 9.87 3.07
C VAL A 74 -27.16 8.64 3.61
N LYS A 75 -26.72 7.75 2.73
CA LYS A 75 -25.83 6.62 3.04
C LYS A 75 -24.43 6.92 2.51
N CYS A 76 -23.52 7.30 3.40
CA CYS A 76 -22.13 7.59 3.05
C CYS A 76 -21.21 6.45 3.47
N GLY A 77 -20.68 5.70 2.49
CA GLY A 77 -19.60 4.74 2.70
C GLY A 77 -18.24 5.45 2.74
N ILE A 78 -17.33 5.04 3.63
CA ILE A 78 -15.96 5.56 3.65
C ILE A 78 -14.97 4.44 3.38
N GLU A 79 -14.26 4.55 2.27
CA GLU A 79 -13.24 3.61 1.85
C GLU A 79 -11.85 4.27 1.83
N PRO A 80 -10.78 3.53 2.16
CA PRO A 80 -9.45 4.06 1.98
C PRO A 80 -9.16 4.26 0.49
N LEU A 81 -8.48 5.36 0.15
CA LEU A 81 -7.90 5.56 -1.17
C LEU A 81 -7.08 4.33 -1.54
N PRO A 82 -7.31 3.71 -2.72
CA PRO A 82 -6.46 2.65 -3.22
C PRO A 82 -5.07 3.24 -3.41
N ARG A 83 -4.19 3.01 -2.43
CA ARG A 83 -2.77 3.27 -2.65
C ARG A 83 -2.35 2.25 -3.68
N GLU A 84 -1.95 2.73 -4.86
CA GLU A 84 -1.01 1.95 -5.65
C GLU A 84 0.14 1.65 -4.69
N LYS A 85 0.22 0.40 -4.22
CA LYS A 85 1.44 -0.07 -3.58
C LYS A 85 2.50 0.32 -4.60
N PRO A 86 3.46 1.21 -4.27
CA PRO A 86 4.47 1.62 -5.23
C PRO A 86 4.97 0.31 -5.82
N ALA A 87 4.73 0.11 -7.13
CA ALA A 87 4.95 -1.17 -7.77
C ALA A 87 6.31 -1.60 -7.27
N LYS A 88 6.37 -2.64 -6.41
CA LYS A 88 7.60 -2.97 -5.69
C LYS A 88 8.61 -3.12 -6.81
N LYS A 89 9.49 -2.12 -7.00
CA LYS A 89 10.54 -2.20 -8.01
C LYS A 89 11.22 -3.48 -7.62
N ARG A 90 11.06 -4.53 -8.43
CA ARG A 90 11.63 -5.82 -8.12
C ARG A 90 13.11 -5.54 -8.10
N VAL A 91 13.70 -5.51 -6.90
CA VAL A 91 15.10 -5.12 -6.70
C VAL A 91 16.01 -6.02 -7.55
N LEU A 92 15.54 -7.24 -7.82
CA LEU A 92 16.17 -8.24 -8.67
C LEU A 92 15.09 -8.80 -9.63
N PRO A 93 14.79 -8.16 -10.76
CA PRO A 93 13.69 -8.58 -11.65
C PRO A 93 13.97 -9.92 -12.34
N ASP A 94 15.25 -10.24 -12.56
CA ASP A 94 15.69 -11.47 -13.25
C ASP A 94 15.91 -12.65 -12.30
N VAL A 95 15.87 -12.42 -10.98
CA VAL A 95 16.06 -13.48 -9.98
C VAL A 95 14.74 -14.17 -9.72
N LYS A 96 14.65 -15.44 -10.14
CA LYS A 96 13.43 -16.25 -10.03
C LYS A 96 13.05 -16.59 -8.58
N ASN A 97 14.05 -16.84 -7.73
CA ASN A 97 13.86 -17.27 -6.34
C ASN A 97 14.85 -16.56 -5.42
N ILE A 98 14.37 -16.07 -4.28
CA ILE A 98 15.21 -15.47 -3.23
C ILE A 98 15.00 -16.29 -1.96
N VAL A 99 16.07 -16.87 -1.43
CA VAL A 99 16.06 -17.65 -0.18
C VAL A 99 16.80 -16.84 0.88
N ALA A 100 16.10 -16.39 1.90
CA ALA A 100 16.70 -15.67 3.02
C ALA A 100 17.12 -16.67 4.10
N ILE A 101 18.40 -16.67 4.45
CA ILE A 101 18.96 -17.49 5.54
C ILE A 101 19.39 -16.54 6.65
N ALA A 102 18.65 -16.57 7.77
CA ALA A 102 18.86 -15.68 8.90
C ALA A 102 19.04 -16.47 10.19
N SER A 103 19.73 -15.85 11.16
CA SER A 103 19.91 -16.35 12.51
C SER A 103 19.85 -15.17 13.49
N GLY A 104 19.22 -15.37 14.65
CA GLY A 104 19.26 -14.40 15.76
C GLY A 104 20.47 -14.54 16.69
N LYS A 105 21.37 -15.50 16.43
CA LYS A 105 22.54 -15.81 17.29
C LYS A 105 23.79 -16.11 16.46
N GLY A 106 24.96 -15.79 17.00
CA GLY A 106 26.25 -16.18 16.42
C GLY A 106 26.51 -17.68 16.53
N GLY A 107 27.25 -18.26 15.58
CA GLY A 107 27.75 -19.65 15.67
C GLY A 107 26.75 -20.77 15.36
N VAL A 108 25.51 -20.47 14.95
CA VAL A 108 24.49 -21.52 14.66
C VAL A 108 24.65 -22.20 13.29
N GLY A 109 25.70 -21.89 12.53
CA GLY A 109 25.95 -22.46 11.21
C GLY A 109 25.21 -21.79 10.04
N LYS A 110 24.71 -20.55 10.20
CA LYS A 110 24.08 -19.74 9.12
C LYS A 110 24.92 -19.77 7.84
N SER A 111 26.18 -19.33 7.92
CA SER A 111 27.09 -19.26 6.77
C SER A 111 27.41 -20.63 6.17
N THR A 112 27.56 -21.65 7.02
CA THR A 112 27.80 -23.04 6.58
C THR A 112 26.66 -23.58 5.75
N ILE A 113 25.42 -23.39 6.19
CA ILE A 113 24.24 -23.80 5.44
C ILE A 113 24.12 -22.98 4.15
N THR A 114 24.32 -21.67 4.21
CA THR A 114 24.26 -20.79 3.03
C THR A 114 25.26 -21.22 1.95
N ALA A 115 26.52 -21.44 2.31
CA ALA A 115 27.56 -21.84 1.36
C ALA A 115 27.27 -23.22 0.73
N ASN A 116 26.92 -24.22 1.55
CA ASN A 116 26.60 -25.55 1.06
C ASN A 116 25.34 -25.58 0.18
N LEU A 117 24.31 -24.82 0.53
CA LEU A 117 23.11 -24.69 -0.29
C LEU A 117 23.43 -24.05 -1.65
N ALA A 118 24.20 -22.96 -1.66
CA ALA A 118 24.57 -22.28 -2.89
C ALA A 118 25.41 -23.19 -3.81
N VAL A 119 26.43 -23.85 -3.28
CA VAL A 119 27.27 -24.80 -4.03
C VAL A 119 26.45 -26.00 -4.50
N GLY A 120 25.57 -26.54 -3.66
CA GLY A 120 24.69 -27.67 -4.01
C GLY A 120 23.73 -27.33 -5.16
N LEU A 121 23.14 -26.14 -5.15
CA LEU A 121 22.29 -25.63 -6.23
C LEU A 121 23.11 -25.38 -7.51
N ALA A 122 24.30 -24.79 -7.39
CA ALA A 122 25.19 -24.59 -8.53
C ALA A 122 25.60 -25.92 -9.18
N LYS A 123 25.97 -26.94 -8.38
CA LYS A 123 26.27 -28.30 -8.85
C LYS A 123 25.09 -29.00 -9.53
N LYS A 124 23.86 -28.60 -9.22
CA LYS A 124 22.63 -29.06 -9.91
C LYS A 124 22.32 -28.29 -11.19
N GLY A 125 23.17 -27.34 -11.60
CA GLY A 125 23.03 -26.57 -12.84
C GLY A 125 22.20 -25.29 -12.73
N PHE A 126 21.86 -24.84 -11.52
CA PHE A 126 21.16 -23.56 -11.34
C PHE A 126 22.13 -22.37 -11.43
N LYS A 127 21.66 -21.24 -11.94
CA LYS A 127 22.35 -19.95 -11.79
C LYS A 127 22.11 -19.44 -10.38
N VAL A 128 23.17 -19.33 -9.58
CA VAL A 128 23.09 -18.99 -8.15
C VAL A 128 23.94 -17.75 -7.88
N GLY A 129 23.36 -16.79 -7.17
CA GLY A 129 24.08 -15.70 -6.53
C GLY A 129 24.04 -15.90 -5.02
N LEU A 130 25.14 -15.60 -4.34
CA LEU A 130 25.23 -15.60 -2.88
C LEU A 130 25.58 -14.20 -2.42
N ILE A 131 24.81 -13.69 -1.45
CA ILE A 131 25.08 -12.41 -0.78
C ILE A 131 25.27 -12.67 0.71
N ASP A 132 26.38 -12.20 1.24
CA ASP A 132 26.62 -12.16 2.69
C ASP A 132 26.22 -10.78 3.20
N ALA A 133 25.10 -10.73 3.93
CA ALA A 133 24.57 -9.50 4.50
C ALA A 133 25.05 -9.26 5.95
N ASP A 134 26.03 -10.03 6.43
CA ASP A 134 26.62 -9.82 7.74
C ASP A 134 27.65 -8.68 7.68
N ILE A 135 27.29 -7.51 8.22
CA ILE A 135 28.13 -6.29 8.17
C ILE A 135 29.38 -6.42 9.07
N TYR A 136 29.26 -7.16 10.18
CA TYR A 136 30.32 -7.20 11.20
C TYR A 136 31.27 -8.39 11.05
N GLY A 137 30.83 -9.47 10.43
CA GLY A 137 31.63 -10.67 10.26
C GLY A 137 31.25 -11.46 9.02
N PRO A 138 31.38 -10.88 7.82
CA PRO A 138 31.14 -11.63 6.59
C PRO A 138 32.13 -12.79 6.50
N SER A 139 31.65 -13.97 6.15
CA SER A 139 32.44 -15.20 6.08
C SER A 139 32.37 -15.88 4.72
N ALA A 140 31.46 -15.46 3.84
CA ALA A 140 31.29 -16.10 2.53
C ALA A 140 32.56 -16.12 1.68
N HIS A 141 33.31 -15.02 1.63
CA HIS A 141 34.56 -14.92 0.87
C HIS A 141 35.66 -15.86 1.40
N ILE A 142 35.68 -16.12 2.71
CA ILE A 142 36.60 -17.10 3.32
C ILE A 142 36.14 -18.52 2.99
N MET A 143 34.85 -18.81 3.17
CA MET A 143 34.29 -20.15 2.96
C MET A 143 34.32 -20.61 1.51
N LEU A 144 34.33 -19.67 0.56
CA LEU A 144 34.42 -19.92 -0.88
C LEU A 144 35.85 -19.79 -1.42
N ASP A 145 36.84 -19.58 -0.55
CA ASP A 145 38.24 -19.39 -0.93
C ASP A 145 38.45 -18.25 -1.96
N CYS A 146 37.75 -17.14 -1.75
CA CYS A 146 37.72 -15.97 -2.64
C CYS A 146 38.26 -14.71 -1.95
N VAL A 147 39.08 -14.84 -0.91
CA VAL A 147 39.55 -13.69 -0.11
C VAL A 147 40.38 -12.71 -0.93
N ASN A 148 41.17 -13.22 -1.89
CA ASN A 148 42.02 -12.42 -2.77
C ASN A 148 41.43 -12.24 -4.18
N GLU A 149 40.24 -12.80 -4.41
CA GLU A 149 39.57 -12.74 -5.71
C GLU A 149 38.86 -11.40 -5.87
N ARG A 150 38.84 -10.89 -7.10
CA ARG A 150 38.05 -9.71 -7.47
C ARG A 150 37.03 -10.09 -8.53
N PRO A 151 35.84 -9.45 -8.54
CA PRO A 151 34.93 -9.56 -9.67
C PRO A 151 35.70 -9.18 -10.95
N THR A 152 35.56 -10.02 -11.97
CA THR A 152 36.08 -9.76 -13.32
C THR A 152 35.09 -8.96 -14.14
#